data_AF-A0A970GYC7-F1
#
_entry.id   AF-A0A970GYC7-F1
#
_cell.length_a   1.000
_cell.length_b   1.000
_cell.length_c   1.000
_cell.angle_alpha   90.00
_cell.angle_beta   90.00
_cell.angle_gamma   90.00
#
_symmetry.space_group_name_H-M   'P 1'
#
loop_
_entity.id
_entity.type
_entity.pdbx_description
1 polymer ?
#
loop_
_entity_poly.entity_id
_entity_poly.type
_entity_poly.pdbx_seq_one_letter_code
_entity_poly.pdbx_strand_id
1 'polypeptide(L)'
;MQCVFIHSDKLDALQIAYFEALPEKHEAFDLLMKEAIKICKERKIGKIVAGMNGHVNYGLGFLIDSFDKDPVFGTQYNPPYYKSYFERYNMKEIRLCSFYWDMSLVKMQRFTRIYEKLRKRYIIKEFNPRNLDEDARLYTYLNHVCFKNHRYYYPSSYEEDKVLVKELLLLSPKNFIVFAFDGDRPIGFVLWYPDFNQIIKPGKSINVLALLKIKLFNKRITKVKVGEIGVLLNTIIKGYRFFCLNT
;
A
#
# COMPACT_ATOMS: atom_id res chain seq x y z
N MET A 1 -4.54 -15.07 -20.65
CA MET A 1 -3.59 -14.71 -19.59
C MET A 1 -2.84 -13.48 -20.07
N GLN A 2 -2.61 -12.50 -19.21
CA GLN A 2 -1.95 -11.24 -19.54
C GLN A 2 -1.15 -10.73 -18.34
N CYS A 3 -0.11 -9.94 -18.61
CA CYS A 3 0.65 -9.19 -17.61
C CYS A 3 1.35 -8.02 -18.29
N VAL A 4 1.94 -7.13 -17.50
CA VAL A 4 2.86 -6.09 -17.97
C VAL A 4 4.23 -6.35 -17.37
N PHE A 5 5.27 -6.33 -18.20
CA PHE A 5 6.65 -6.33 -17.70
C PHE A 5 7.09 -4.91 -17.42
N ILE A 6 7.46 -4.64 -16.16
CA ILE A 6 7.96 -3.33 -15.73
C ILE A 6 9.40 -3.49 -15.24
N HIS A 7 10.32 -2.68 -15.77
CA HIS A 7 11.68 -2.54 -15.25
C HIS A 7 11.93 -1.07 -14.96
N SER A 8 12.33 -0.77 -13.73
CA SER A 8 12.70 0.58 -13.28
C SER A 8 14.19 0.58 -13.01
N ASP A 9 14.92 1.59 -13.47
CA ASP A 9 16.37 1.70 -13.21
C ASP A 9 16.69 1.84 -11.71
N LYS A 10 15.68 2.12 -10.88
CA LYS A 10 15.78 2.21 -9.41
C LYS A 10 15.67 0.85 -8.70
N LEU A 11 15.34 -0.22 -9.42
CA LEU A 11 15.16 -1.56 -8.88
C LEU A 11 15.71 -2.59 -9.87
N ASP A 12 16.76 -3.31 -9.47
CA ASP A 12 17.32 -4.43 -10.24
C ASP A 12 16.37 -5.65 -10.22
N ALA A 13 15.17 -5.52 -10.78
CA ALA A 13 14.20 -6.59 -10.93
C ALA A 13 13.26 -6.31 -12.10
N LEU A 14 12.99 -7.33 -12.91
CA LEU A 14 11.89 -7.32 -13.84
C LEU A 14 10.61 -7.70 -13.10
N GLN A 15 9.62 -6.83 -13.14
CA GLN A 15 8.35 -7.03 -12.46
C GLN A 15 7.35 -7.68 -13.42
N ILE A 16 6.73 -8.78 -12.99
CA ILE A 16 5.49 -9.30 -13.58
C ILE A 16 4.34 -8.58 -12.87
N ALA A 17 3.93 -7.45 -13.46
CA ALA A 17 2.91 -6.55 -12.94
C ALA A 17 1.55 -6.84 -13.59
N TYR A 18 0.47 -6.49 -12.88
CA TYR A 18 -0.92 -6.59 -13.39
C TYR A 18 -1.24 -7.97 -13.98
N PHE A 19 -0.78 -9.03 -13.30
CA PHE A 19 -0.92 -10.40 -13.77
C PHE A 19 -2.38 -10.87 -13.70
N GLU A 20 -2.89 -11.38 -14.82
CA GLU A 20 -4.20 -12.00 -14.92
C GLU A 20 -4.16 -13.34 -15.68
N ALA A 21 -4.74 -14.39 -15.08
CA ALA A 21 -4.79 -15.71 -15.66
C ALA A 21 -6.15 -16.36 -15.46
N LEU A 22 -6.58 -17.16 -16.44
CA LEU A 22 -7.62 -18.17 -16.24
C LEU A 22 -7.00 -19.41 -15.59
N PRO A 23 -7.78 -20.31 -14.97
CA PRO A 23 -7.22 -21.58 -14.47
C PRO A 23 -6.67 -22.44 -15.62
N GLU A 24 -5.73 -23.32 -15.31
CA GLU A 24 -5.15 -24.33 -16.23
C GLU A 24 -4.49 -23.74 -17.51
N LYS A 25 -3.84 -22.57 -17.41
CA LYS A 25 -3.12 -21.90 -18.52
C LYS A 25 -1.60 -21.99 -18.35
N HIS A 26 -1.11 -23.12 -17.87
CA HIS A 26 0.32 -23.32 -17.58
C HIS A 26 1.21 -23.14 -18.81
N GLU A 27 0.82 -23.64 -19.98
CA GLU A 27 1.60 -23.44 -21.22
C GLU A 27 1.77 -21.96 -21.59
N ALA A 28 0.71 -21.17 -21.41
CA ALA A 28 0.78 -19.74 -21.67
C ALA A 28 1.69 -19.05 -20.63
N PHE A 29 1.62 -19.47 -19.36
CA PHE A 29 2.51 -18.99 -18.30
C PHE A 29 3.97 -19.33 -18.61
N ASP A 30 4.23 -20.49 -19.19
CA ASP A 30 5.58 -20.91 -19.53
C ASP A 30 6.18 -20.03 -20.66
N LEU A 31 5.36 -19.62 -21.63
CA LEU A 31 5.76 -18.64 -22.65
C LEU A 31 6.04 -17.26 -22.05
N LEU A 32 5.22 -16.80 -21.11
CA LEU A 32 5.42 -15.53 -20.40
C LEU A 32 6.75 -15.55 -19.64
N MET A 33 7.03 -16.62 -18.89
CA MET A 33 8.28 -16.75 -18.15
C MET A 33 9.50 -16.84 -19.07
N LYS A 34 9.38 -17.51 -20.22
CA LYS A 34 10.44 -17.53 -21.24
C LYS A 34 10.76 -16.12 -21.74
N GLU A 35 9.74 -15.30 -22.01
CA GLU A 35 9.95 -13.91 -22.44
C GLU A 35 10.53 -13.04 -21.31
N ALA A 36 10.07 -13.21 -20.08
CA ALA A 36 10.63 -12.52 -18.91
C ALA A 36 12.14 -12.81 -18.74
N ILE A 37 12.53 -14.09 -18.85
CA ILE A 37 13.94 -14.50 -18.77
C ILE A 37 14.77 -13.92 -19.92
N LYS A 38 14.21 -13.87 -21.14
CA LYS A 38 14.86 -13.26 -22.29
C LYS A 38 15.11 -11.77 -22.06
N ILE A 39 14.10 -11.02 -21.60
CA ILE A 39 14.23 -9.59 -21.26
C ILE A 39 15.32 -9.40 -20.20
N CYS A 40 15.34 -10.22 -19.15
CA CYS A 40 16.37 -10.14 -18.11
C CYS A 40 17.78 -10.35 -18.68
N LYS A 41 17.97 -11.31 -19.61
CA LYS A 41 19.27 -11.55 -20.26
C LYS A 41 19.70 -10.36 -21.12
N GLU A 42 18.81 -9.85 -21.97
CA GLU A 42 19.08 -8.74 -22.89
C GLU A 42 19.41 -7.45 -22.14
N ARG A 43 18.72 -7.20 -21.03
CA ARG A 43 18.86 -5.98 -20.22
C ARG A 43 19.77 -6.14 -18.99
N LYS A 44 20.38 -7.31 -18.80
CA LYS A 44 21.26 -7.65 -17.66
C LYS A 44 20.58 -7.44 -16.29
N ILE A 45 19.32 -7.80 -16.17
CA ILE A 45 18.51 -7.67 -14.94
C ILE A 45 18.72 -8.92 -14.07
N GLY A 46 18.98 -8.73 -12.78
CA GLY A 46 19.41 -9.82 -11.88
C GLY A 46 18.30 -10.76 -11.39
N LYS A 47 17.03 -10.35 -11.43
CA LYS A 47 15.90 -11.13 -10.88
C LYS A 47 14.56 -10.79 -11.53
N ILE A 48 13.62 -11.71 -11.39
CA ILE A 48 12.20 -11.52 -11.72
C ILE A 48 11.42 -11.48 -10.40
N VAL A 49 10.53 -10.51 -10.27
CA VAL A 49 9.62 -10.36 -9.11
C VAL A 49 8.19 -10.36 -9.63
N ALA A 50 7.29 -11.06 -8.96
CA ALA A 50 5.87 -11.07 -9.28
C ALA A 50 5.05 -10.53 -8.11
N GLY A 51 3.90 -9.94 -8.40
CA GLY A 51 2.98 -9.37 -7.40
C GLY A 51 3.20 -7.89 -7.11
N MET A 52 4.17 -7.23 -7.76
CA MET A 52 4.34 -5.78 -7.66
C MET A 52 3.86 -5.07 -8.91
N ASN A 53 3.04 -4.03 -8.73
CA ASN A 53 2.44 -3.26 -9.83
C ASN A 53 3.18 -1.94 -10.06
N GLY A 54 4.46 -2.02 -10.41
CA GLY A 54 5.33 -0.84 -10.59
C GLY A 54 5.96 -0.42 -9.26
N HIS A 55 5.17 0.17 -8.37
CA HIS A 55 5.61 0.65 -7.06
C HIS A 55 4.78 0.02 -5.93
N VAL A 56 5.35 -0.06 -4.73
CA VAL A 56 4.70 -0.69 -3.55
C VAL A 56 3.36 -0.03 -3.18
N ASN A 57 3.17 1.25 -3.53
CA ASN A 57 1.93 1.99 -3.29
C ASN A 57 0.78 1.62 -4.25
N TYR A 58 1.06 0.99 -5.40
CA TYR A 58 0.04 0.63 -6.40
C TYR A 58 -0.43 -0.83 -6.30
N GLY A 59 0.39 -1.70 -5.71
CA GLY A 59 0.07 -3.11 -5.51
C GLY A 59 1.32 -3.89 -5.14
N LEU A 60 1.25 -4.67 -4.06
CA LEU A 60 2.35 -5.45 -3.53
C LEU A 60 1.87 -6.79 -2.97
N GLY A 61 2.27 -7.87 -3.65
CA GLY A 61 2.00 -9.26 -3.27
C GLY A 61 0.97 -9.98 -4.13
N PHE A 62 0.69 -11.21 -3.72
CA PHE A 62 -0.51 -11.95 -4.10
C PHE A 62 -1.17 -12.41 -2.81
N LEU A 63 -2.50 -12.46 -2.81
CA LEU A 63 -3.24 -13.13 -1.75
C LEU A 63 -2.99 -14.64 -1.88
N ILE A 64 -2.48 -15.24 -0.81
CA ILE A 64 -2.16 -16.68 -0.74
C ILE A 64 -2.95 -17.43 0.34
N ASP A 65 -3.64 -16.70 1.22
CA ASP A 65 -4.49 -17.25 2.27
C ASP A 65 -5.73 -16.35 2.48
N SER A 66 -6.56 -16.68 3.47
CA SER A 66 -7.68 -15.83 3.93
C SER A 66 -8.71 -15.47 2.85
N PHE A 67 -8.91 -16.34 1.85
CA PHE A 67 -9.89 -16.18 0.77
C PHE A 67 -11.36 -16.22 1.26
N ASP A 68 -11.58 -16.55 2.53
CA ASP A 68 -12.88 -16.46 3.21
C ASP A 68 -13.21 -15.04 3.70
N LYS A 69 -12.26 -14.10 3.61
CA LYS A 69 -12.44 -12.70 4.03
C LYS A 69 -12.80 -11.81 2.85
N ASP A 70 -13.66 -10.82 3.11
CA ASP A 70 -13.97 -9.80 2.11
C ASP A 70 -12.71 -8.99 1.72
N PRO A 71 -12.50 -8.71 0.43
CA PRO A 71 -11.40 -7.86 -0.01
C PRO A 71 -11.55 -6.45 0.57
N VAL A 72 -10.44 -5.92 1.07
CA VAL A 72 -10.35 -4.53 1.53
C VAL A 72 -9.95 -3.63 0.36
N PHE A 73 -10.55 -2.45 0.28
CA PHE A 73 -10.26 -1.49 -0.78
C PHE A 73 -8.74 -1.22 -0.94
N GLY A 74 -8.27 -1.22 -2.18
CA GLY A 74 -6.86 -0.99 -2.52
C GLY A 74 -5.90 -2.11 -2.11
N THR A 75 -6.39 -3.29 -1.71
CA THR A 75 -5.56 -4.49 -1.50
C THR A 75 -5.75 -5.44 -2.69
N GLN A 76 -4.67 -6.09 -3.13
CA GLN A 76 -4.75 -7.11 -4.17
C GLN A 76 -5.58 -8.31 -3.69
N TYR A 77 -6.46 -8.79 -4.57
CA TYR A 77 -7.29 -9.97 -4.33
C TYR A 77 -7.34 -10.80 -5.61
N ASN A 78 -6.58 -11.88 -5.64
CA ASN A 78 -6.49 -12.79 -6.79
C ASN A 78 -7.17 -14.13 -6.49
N PRO A 79 -7.50 -14.92 -7.52
CA PRO A 79 -7.92 -16.30 -7.34
C PRO A 79 -6.85 -17.17 -6.61
N PRO A 80 -7.25 -18.18 -5.83
CA PRO A 80 -6.32 -19.04 -5.08
C PRO A 80 -5.30 -19.78 -5.96
N TYR A 81 -5.69 -20.14 -7.19
CA TYR A 81 -4.84 -20.88 -8.11
C TYR A 81 -3.66 -20.06 -8.67
N TYR A 82 -3.59 -18.74 -8.43
CA TYR A 82 -2.46 -17.95 -8.93
C TYR A 82 -1.11 -18.41 -8.36
N LYS A 83 -1.10 -18.88 -7.12
CA LYS A 83 0.11 -19.35 -6.45
C LYS A 83 0.78 -20.49 -7.22
N SER A 84 0.00 -21.41 -7.80
CA SER A 84 0.53 -22.59 -8.49
C SER A 84 1.33 -22.24 -9.75
N TYR A 85 1.01 -21.13 -10.43
CA TYR A 85 1.79 -20.65 -11.57
C TYR A 85 3.24 -20.34 -11.17
N PHE A 86 3.44 -19.61 -10.08
CA PHE A 86 4.76 -19.17 -9.64
C PHE A 86 5.55 -20.26 -8.91
N GLU A 87 4.87 -21.18 -8.22
CA GLU A 87 5.51 -22.33 -7.55
C GLU A 87 6.25 -23.24 -8.55
N ARG A 88 5.72 -23.44 -9.76
CA ARG A 88 6.38 -24.26 -10.81
C ARG A 88 7.75 -23.72 -11.23
N TYR A 89 8.02 -22.44 -11.00
CA TYR A 89 9.27 -21.77 -11.36
C TYR A 89 10.25 -21.62 -10.18
N ASN A 90 9.99 -22.28 -9.04
CA ASN A 90 10.82 -22.22 -7.84
C ASN A 90 11.13 -20.77 -7.39
N MET A 91 10.17 -19.86 -7.59
CA MET A 91 10.34 -18.47 -7.15
C MET A 91 10.40 -18.42 -5.62
N LYS A 92 11.32 -17.59 -5.10
CA LYS A 92 11.44 -17.38 -3.66
C LYS A 92 10.25 -16.57 -3.15
N GLU A 93 9.46 -17.19 -2.26
CA GLU A 93 8.37 -16.51 -1.57
C GLU A 93 8.90 -15.46 -0.60
N ILE A 94 8.29 -14.27 -0.62
CA ILE A 94 8.47 -13.23 0.39
C ILE A 94 7.12 -13.01 1.03
N ARG A 95 7.05 -13.26 2.33
CA ARG A 95 5.79 -13.20 3.07
C ARG A 95 5.47 -11.77 3.47
N LEU A 96 4.27 -11.35 3.07
CA LEU A 96 3.63 -10.12 3.50
C LEU A 96 2.46 -10.49 4.41
N CYS A 97 2.21 -9.71 5.45
CA CYS A 97 1.10 -9.93 6.35
C CYS A 97 0.23 -8.68 6.43
N SER A 98 -1.08 -8.89 6.39
CA SER A 98 -2.08 -7.86 6.72
C SER A 98 -2.74 -8.23 8.04
N PHE A 99 -3.05 -7.22 8.84
CA PHE A 99 -3.71 -7.41 10.14
C PHE A 99 -5.11 -6.84 10.11
N TYR A 100 -6.05 -7.57 10.72
CA TYR A 100 -7.40 -7.10 10.97
C TYR A 100 -7.58 -6.85 12.46
N TRP A 101 -8.11 -5.69 12.83
CA TRP A 101 -8.36 -5.34 14.23
C TRP A 101 -9.80 -4.89 14.42
N ASP A 102 -10.51 -5.54 15.33
CA ASP A 102 -11.82 -5.09 15.78
C ASP A 102 -11.66 -4.03 16.88
N MET A 103 -11.95 -2.78 16.54
CA MET A 103 -11.81 -1.66 17.45
C MET A 103 -12.80 -1.70 18.63
N SER A 104 -13.92 -2.43 18.52
CA SER A 104 -14.86 -2.61 19.62
C SER A 104 -14.26 -3.39 20.80
N LEU A 105 -13.24 -4.21 20.53
CA LEU A 105 -12.55 -5.01 21.54
C LEU A 105 -11.39 -4.25 22.22
N VAL A 106 -11.07 -3.03 21.76
CA VAL A 106 -9.91 -2.28 22.24
C VAL A 106 -10.27 -1.47 23.49
N LYS A 107 -9.58 -1.75 24.60
CA LYS A 107 -9.72 -0.98 25.85
C LYS A 107 -9.07 0.40 25.74
N MET A 108 -9.85 1.40 25.32
CA MET A 108 -9.41 2.78 25.09
C MET A 108 -8.65 3.41 26.27
N GLN A 109 -8.97 3.05 27.53
CA GLN A 109 -8.32 3.61 28.71
C GLN A 109 -6.78 3.48 28.70
N ARG A 110 -6.24 2.38 28.16
CA ARG A 110 -4.77 2.20 28.03
C ARG A 110 -4.17 3.16 26.99
N PHE A 111 -4.91 3.47 25.93
CA PHE A 111 -4.50 4.41 24.90
C PHE A 111 -4.62 5.85 25.37
N THR A 112 -5.61 6.19 26.18
CA THR A 112 -5.82 7.55 26.69
C THR A 112 -4.58 8.07 27.43
N ARG A 113 -3.98 7.29 28.33
CA ARG A 113 -2.78 7.71 29.07
C ARG A 113 -1.57 7.93 28.15
N ILE A 114 -1.40 7.07 27.16
CA ILE A 114 -0.31 7.19 26.18
C ILE A 114 -0.55 8.43 25.30
N TYR A 115 -1.76 8.58 24.80
CA TYR A 115 -2.19 9.73 24.00
C TYR A 115 -1.97 11.06 24.74
N GLU A 116 -2.38 11.14 26.00
CA GLU A 116 -2.17 12.32 26.87
C GLU A 116 -0.69 12.68 27.03
N LYS A 117 0.20 11.68 27.12
CA LYS A 117 1.64 11.90 27.19
C LYS A 117 2.20 12.35 25.84
N LEU A 118 1.77 11.72 24.75
CA LEU A 118 2.26 11.99 23.41
C LEU A 118 1.81 13.36 22.90
N ARG A 119 0.56 13.77 23.14
CA ARG A 119 0.02 15.07 22.70
C ARG A 119 0.69 16.28 23.36
N LYS A 120 1.33 16.09 24.53
CA LYS A 120 2.13 17.12 25.21
C LYS A 120 3.52 17.31 24.59
N ARG A 121 4.00 16.32 23.85
CA ARG A 121 5.35 16.30 23.27
C ARG A 121 5.34 16.53 21.77
N TYR A 122 4.40 15.91 21.07
CA TYR A 122 4.37 15.91 19.62
C TYR A 122 3.18 16.73 19.10
N ILE A 123 3.43 17.46 18.01
CA ILE A 123 2.39 18.21 17.31
C ILE A 123 1.83 17.30 16.22
N ILE A 124 0.51 17.16 16.21
CA ILE A 124 -0.21 16.39 15.19
C ILE A 124 -0.86 17.39 14.24
N LYS A 125 -0.61 17.23 12.93
CA LYS A 125 -1.22 18.06 11.87
C LYS A 125 -1.94 17.14 10.89
N GLU A 126 -3.19 17.45 10.60
CA GLU A 126 -3.93 16.78 9.53
C GLU A 126 -3.52 17.35 8.18
N PHE A 127 -3.58 16.51 7.15
CA PHE A 127 -3.46 16.96 5.78
C PHE A 127 -4.52 18.02 5.44
N ASN A 128 -4.08 19.07 4.78
CA ASN A 128 -4.87 20.22 4.41
C ASN A 128 -4.99 20.30 2.87
N PRO A 129 -6.16 19.96 2.31
CA PRO A 129 -6.40 20.06 0.87
C PRO A 129 -6.22 21.46 0.28
N ARG A 130 -6.28 22.52 1.10
CA ARG A 130 -6.02 23.90 0.65
C ARG A 130 -4.52 24.16 0.43
N ASN A 131 -3.65 23.41 1.12
CA ASN A 131 -2.19 23.45 0.99
C ASN A 131 -1.67 22.15 0.35
N LEU A 132 -2.43 21.62 -0.62
CA LEU A 132 -2.15 20.34 -1.28
C LEU A 132 -0.69 20.17 -1.68
N ASP A 133 -0.08 21.22 -2.24
CA ASP A 133 1.28 21.14 -2.75
C ASP A 133 2.32 21.00 -1.64
N GLU A 134 2.18 21.75 -0.55
CA GLU A 134 3.07 21.68 0.62
C GLU A 134 2.95 20.33 1.32
N ASP A 135 1.71 19.90 1.58
CA ASP A 135 1.47 18.65 2.32
C ASP A 135 1.79 17.41 1.48
N ALA A 136 1.59 17.46 0.16
CA ALA A 136 2.06 16.39 -0.72
C ALA A 136 3.59 16.30 -0.76
N ARG A 137 4.32 17.44 -0.74
CA ARG A 137 5.80 17.42 -0.61
C ARG A 137 6.24 16.85 0.73
N LEU A 138 5.55 17.20 1.81
CA LEU A 138 5.83 16.66 3.14
C LEU A 138 5.58 15.15 3.18
N TYR A 139 4.48 14.69 2.59
CA TYR A 139 4.18 13.26 2.44
C TYR A 139 5.28 12.54 1.64
N THR A 140 5.64 13.04 0.45
CA THR A 140 6.73 12.47 -0.36
C THR A 140 8.03 12.36 0.42
N TYR A 141 8.44 13.45 1.08
CA TYR A 141 9.64 13.46 1.91
C TYR A 141 9.58 12.40 3.01
N LEU A 142 8.48 12.36 3.79
CA LEU A 142 8.32 11.40 4.88
C LEU A 142 8.25 9.95 4.39
N ASN A 143 7.53 9.68 3.30
CA ASN A 143 7.43 8.37 2.68
C ASN A 143 8.83 7.88 2.26
N HIS A 144 9.63 8.73 1.62
CA HIS A 144 11.02 8.42 1.24
C HIS A 144 11.89 8.06 2.43
N VAL A 145 11.93 8.91 3.46
CA VAL A 145 12.84 8.72 4.60
C VAL A 145 12.39 7.59 5.54
N CYS A 146 11.09 7.35 5.67
CA CYS A 146 10.56 6.28 6.51
C CYS A 146 10.69 4.90 5.85
N PHE A 147 10.50 4.81 4.53
CA PHE A 147 10.50 3.55 3.79
C PHE A 147 11.78 3.25 3.02
N LYS A 148 12.83 4.08 3.12
CA LYS A 148 14.12 3.87 2.42
C LYS A 148 14.75 2.47 2.56
N ASN A 149 14.43 1.75 3.65
CA ASN A 149 14.97 0.41 3.93
C ASN A 149 14.00 -0.72 3.57
N HIS A 150 12.80 -0.40 3.08
CA HIS A 150 11.84 -1.40 2.63
C HIS A 150 12.35 -2.06 1.34
N ARG A 151 12.33 -3.40 1.29
CA ARG A 151 13.02 -4.20 0.26
C ARG A 151 12.73 -3.79 -1.19
N TYR A 152 11.47 -3.43 -1.46
CA TYR A 152 10.98 -3.08 -2.80
C TYR A 152 10.64 -1.60 -2.96
N TYR A 153 10.94 -0.80 -1.95
CA TYR A 153 10.68 0.62 -2.02
C TYR A 153 11.76 1.31 -2.86
N TYR A 154 11.34 2.24 -3.70
CA TYR A 154 12.24 3.15 -4.39
C TYR A 154 11.61 4.55 -4.44
N PRO A 155 12.40 5.64 -4.31
CA PRO A 155 11.83 6.98 -4.23
C PRO A 155 11.00 7.36 -5.46
N SER A 156 9.73 7.71 -5.24
CA SER A 156 8.84 8.33 -6.23
C SER A 156 9.13 9.83 -6.39
N SER A 157 8.75 10.42 -7.51
CA SER A 157 8.77 11.88 -7.63
C SER A 157 7.61 12.52 -6.86
N TYR A 158 7.77 13.79 -6.49
CA TYR A 158 6.67 14.57 -5.91
C TYR A 158 5.42 14.58 -6.81
N GLU A 159 5.57 14.64 -8.14
CA GLU A 159 4.43 14.68 -9.05
C GLU A 159 3.67 13.34 -9.08
N GLU A 160 4.39 12.21 -9.01
CA GLU A 160 3.79 10.87 -8.90
C GLU A 160 2.98 10.74 -7.61
N ASP A 161 3.57 11.11 -6.47
CA ASP A 161 2.90 11.05 -5.17
C ASP A 161 1.73 12.04 -5.09
N LYS A 162 1.86 13.23 -5.69
CA LYS A 162 0.78 14.23 -5.75
C LYS A 162 -0.43 13.69 -6.49
N VAL A 163 -0.24 12.94 -7.58
CA VAL A 163 -1.34 12.29 -8.31
C VAL A 163 -2.03 11.27 -7.40
N LEU A 164 -1.27 10.39 -6.74
CA LEU A 164 -1.80 9.39 -5.81
C LEU A 164 -2.60 10.04 -4.66
N VAL A 165 -2.03 11.08 -4.05
CA VAL A 165 -2.67 11.85 -2.96
C VAL A 165 -3.96 12.51 -3.45
N LYS A 166 -3.98 13.09 -4.65
CA LYS A 166 -5.19 13.69 -5.25
C LYS A 166 -6.28 12.65 -5.48
N GLU A 167 -5.93 11.49 -6.03
CA GLU A 167 -6.89 10.41 -6.30
C GLU A 167 -7.53 9.89 -5.01
N LEU A 168 -6.72 9.67 -3.96
CA LEU A 168 -7.23 9.27 -2.66
C LEU A 168 -8.09 10.36 -2.01
N LEU A 169 -7.70 11.63 -2.11
CA LEU A 169 -8.44 12.77 -1.58
C LEU A 169 -9.86 12.89 -2.19
N LEU A 170 -10.06 12.47 -3.44
CA LEU A 170 -11.40 12.47 -4.06
C LEU A 170 -12.38 11.53 -3.36
N LEU A 171 -11.87 10.45 -2.78
CA LEU A 171 -12.64 9.40 -2.11
C LEU A 171 -12.67 9.57 -0.59
N SER A 172 -11.59 10.09 -0.03
CA SER A 172 -11.27 10.03 1.39
C SER A 172 -11.65 11.32 2.13
N PRO A 173 -11.82 11.28 3.47
CA PRO A 173 -11.95 12.49 4.26
C PRO A 173 -10.70 13.37 4.15
N LYS A 174 -10.82 14.65 4.51
CA LYS A 174 -9.70 15.61 4.37
C LYS A 174 -8.47 15.22 5.19
N ASN A 175 -8.66 14.54 6.31
CA ASN A 175 -7.62 14.10 7.24
C ASN A 175 -7.12 12.66 7.01
N PHE A 176 -7.24 12.16 5.77
CA PHE A 176 -6.79 10.82 5.38
C PHE A 176 -5.27 10.63 5.51
N ILE A 177 -4.51 11.73 5.59
CA ILE A 177 -3.11 11.72 6.02
C ILE A 177 -3.00 12.56 7.30
N VAL A 178 -2.27 12.03 8.28
CA VAL A 178 -1.98 12.70 9.55
C VAL A 178 -0.48 12.69 9.77
N PHE A 179 0.11 13.86 9.97
CA PHE A 179 1.54 14.06 10.21
C PHE A 179 1.83 14.25 11.69
N ALA A 180 2.97 13.74 12.14
CA ALA A 180 3.50 13.94 13.48
C ALA A 180 4.81 14.74 13.43
N PHE A 181 4.96 15.67 14.37
CA PHE A 181 6.12 16.56 14.50
C PHE A 181 6.68 16.57 15.93
N ASP A 182 8.01 16.72 16.07
CA ASP A 182 8.70 17.07 17.32
C ASP A 182 9.23 18.50 17.16
N GLY A 183 8.55 19.48 17.77
CA GLY A 183 8.70 20.90 17.41
C GLY A 183 8.34 21.13 15.94
N ASP A 184 9.24 21.74 15.18
CA ASP A 184 9.06 21.99 13.73
C ASP A 184 9.52 20.83 12.84
N ARG A 185 10.12 19.78 13.43
CA ARG A 185 10.66 18.65 12.68
C ARG A 185 9.58 17.61 12.41
N PRO A 186 9.26 17.27 11.15
CA PRO A 186 8.38 16.15 10.85
C PRO A 186 9.06 14.82 11.18
N ILE A 187 8.35 13.93 11.88
CA ILE A 187 8.89 12.68 12.42
C ILE A 187 8.15 11.42 11.95
N GLY A 188 7.02 11.59 11.28
CA GLY A 188 6.24 10.47 10.77
C GLY A 188 4.86 10.88 10.26
N PHE A 189 4.15 9.90 9.72
CA PHE A 189 2.81 10.06 9.21
C PHE A 189 2.02 8.75 9.27
N VAL A 190 0.70 8.88 9.17
CA VAL A 190 -0.22 7.78 8.90
C VAL A 190 -1.07 8.16 7.70
N LEU A 191 -1.18 7.25 6.73
CA LEU A 191 -2.14 7.33 5.62
C LEU A 191 -3.22 6.27 5.84
N TRP A 192 -4.47 6.69 5.90
CA TRP A 192 -5.61 5.82 6.13
C TRP A 192 -6.81 6.27 5.28
N TYR A 193 -7.72 5.36 4.98
CA TYR A 193 -8.96 5.68 4.27
C TYR A 193 -10.08 4.70 4.62
N PRO A 194 -11.36 5.08 4.45
CA PRO A 194 -12.49 4.17 4.61
C PRO A 194 -12.44 2.99 3.63
N ASP A 195 -12.91 1.82 4.04
CA ASP A 195 -13.06 0.66 3.14
C ASP A 195 -14.27 0.90 2.20
N PHE A 196 -14.00 1.55 1.06
CA PHE A 196 -15.04 1.88 0.08
C PHE A 196 -15.73 0.65 -0.52
N ASN A 197 -15.18 -0.56 -0.32
CA ASN A 197 -15.82 -1.80 -0.74
C ASN A 197 -17.16 -2.07 -0.01
N GLN A 198 -17.40 -1.42 1.13
CA GLN A 198 -18.70 -1.46 1.82
C GLN A 198 -19.81 -0.68 1.09
N ILE A 199 -19.45 0.20 0.15
CA ILE A 199 -20.39 0.95 -0.69
C ILE A 199 -20.34 0.46 -2.14
N ILE A 200 -19.14 0.26 -2.67
CA ILE A 200 -18.89 -0.18 -4.04
C ILE A 200 -18.48 -1.64 -3.99
N LYS A 201 -19.31 -2.55 -4.54
CA LYS A 201 -18.96 -3.97 -4.53
C LYS A 201 -17.57 -4.19 -5.17
N PRO A 202 -16.73 -5.08 -4.60
CA PRO A 202 -15.41 -5.40 -5.14
C PRO A 202 -15.45 -5.72 -6.64
N GLY A 203 -14.43 -5.29 -7.38
CA GLY A 203 -14.33 -5.49 -8.83
C GLY A 203 -15.19 -4.56 -9.70
N LYS A 204 -15.94 -3.62 -9.10
CA LYS A 204 -16.62 -2.55 -9.86
C LYS A 204 -15.70 -1.34 -10.00
N SER A 205 -15.65 -0.75 -11.19
CA SER A 205 -14.87 0.46 -11.46
C SER A 205 -15.42 1.67 -10.69
N ILE A 206 -14.52 2.54 -10.25
CA ILE A 206 -14.87 3.81 -9.61
C ILE A 206 -15.27 4.79 -10.71
N ASN A 207 -16.56 5.03 -10.86
CA ASN A 207 -17.12 6.02 -11.79
C ASN A 207 -17.81 7.15 -11.03
N VAL A 208 -18.36 8.14 -11.74
CA VAL A 208 -19.04 9.29 -11.14
C VAL A 208 -20.18 8.87 -10.19
N LEU A 209 -20.98 7.85 -10.55
CA LEU A 209 -22.04 7.33 -9.69
C LEU A 209 -21.47 6.70 -8.41
N ALA A 210 -20.34 6.00 -8.51
CA ALA A 210 -19.65 5.41 -7.38
C ALA A 210 -19.10 6.51 -6.43
N LEU A 211 -18.51 7.56 -6.99
CA LEU A 211 -18.05 8.74 -6.23
C LEU A 211 -19.20 9.44 -5.49
N LEU A 212 -20.35 9.62 -6.17
CA LEU A 212 -21.55 10.20 -5.55
C LEU A 212 -22.05 9.34 -4.40
N LYS A 213 -22.12 8.02 -4.59
CA LYS A 213 -22.49 7.07 -3.52
C LYS A 213 -21.55 7.14 -2.34
N ILE A 214 -20.23 7.17 -2.56
CA ILE A 214 -19.25 7.34 -1.48
C ILE A 214 -19.52 8.63 -0.71
N LYS A 215 -19.67 9.77 -1.40
CA LYS A 215 -19.89 11.06 -0.74
C LYS A 215 -21.19 11.11 0.05
N LEU A 216 -22.26 10.49 -0.44
CA LEU A 216 -23.58 10.46 0.22
C LEU A 216 -23.65 9.45 1.38
N PHE A 217 -22.93 8.33 1.28
CA PHE A 217 -23.07 7.21 2.21
C PHE A 217 -21.81 6.92 3.04
N ASN A 218 -20.79 7.79 3.02
CA ASN A 218 -19.53 7.59 3.76
C ASN A 218 -19.74 7.30 5.25
N LYS A 219 -20.76 7.89 5.90
CA LYS A 219 -21.11 7.66 7.31
C LYS A 219 -21.55 6.23 7.62
N ARG A 220 -21.88 5.43 6.59
CA ARG A 220 -22.23 4.00 6.73
C ARG A 220 -21.01 3.10 6.75
N ILE A 221 -19.83 3.61 6.37
CA ILE A 221 -18.59 2.82 6.35
C ILE A 221 -18.13 2.63 7.80
N THR A 222 -18.00 1.38 8.22
CA THR A 222 -17.59 0.98 9.57
C THR A 222 -16.17 0.43 9.63
N LYS A 223 -15.55 0.16 8.47
CA LYS A 223 -14.18 -0.33 8.36
C LYS A 223 -13.27 0.72 7.74
N VAL A 224 -12.06 0.84 8.27
CA VAL A 224 -10.99 1.68 7.70
C VAL A 224 -9.77 0.82 7.38
N LYS A 225 -9.02 1.22 6.36
CA LYS A 225 -7.71 0.68 6.06
C LYS A 225 -6.66 1.70 6.47
N VAL A 226 -5.69 1.27 7.26
CA VAL A 226 -4.44 2.01 7.43
C VAL A 226 -3.49 1.48 6.37
N GLY A 227 -3.24 2.28 5.34
CA GLY A 227 -2.38 1.91 4.21
C GLY A 227 -0.91 2.00 4.56
N GLU A 228 -0.53 3.08 5.25
CA GLU A 228 0.86 3.37 5.58
C GLU A 228 1.00 3.94 6.98
N ILE A 229 2.02 3.47 7.69
CA ILE A 229 2.52 4.08 8.93
C ILE A 229 4.02 4.26 8.75
N GLY A 230 4.45 5.51 8.62
CA GLY A 230 5.86 5.87 8.51
C GLY A 230 6.34 6.61 9.75
N VAL A 231 7.42 6.14 10.38
CA VAL A 231 8.06 6.83 11.51
C VAL A 231 9.57 6.83 11.30
N LEU A 232 10.22 7.96 11.55
CA LEU A 232 11.68 8.04 11.49
C LEU A 232 12.30 7.07 12.51
N LEU A 233 13.25 6.24 12.07
CA LEU A 233 13.85 5.21 12.93
C LEU A 233 14.48 5.76 14.22
N ASN A 234 15.01 6.98 14.19
CA ASN A 234 15.64 7.63 15.34
C ASN A 234 14.64 8.22 16.35
N THR A 235 13.34 8.24 16.04
CA THR A 235 12.27 8.72 16.95
C THR A 235 11.47 7.58 17.57
N ILE A 236 11.77 6.33 17.20
CA ILE A 236 11.17 5.14 17.82
C ILE A 236 11.65 5.04 19.27
N ILE A 237 10.72 5.21 20.21
CA ILE A 237 10.97 5.09 21.65
C ILE A 237 11.43 3.65 21.95
N LYS A 238 12.61 3.48 22.55
CA LYS A 238 13.10 2.16 23.03
C LYS A 238 12.01 1.48 23.88
N GLY A 239 11.56 0.31 23.45
CA GLY A 239 10.48 -0.47 24.09
C GLY A 239 9.17 -0.54 23.29
N TYR A 240 8.98 0.32 22.29
CA TYR A 240 7.81 0.29 21.40
C TYR A 240 8.28 -0.02 19.97
N ARG A 241 8.00 -1.23 19.48
CA ARG A 241 8.16 -1.59 18.06
C ARG A 241 6.89 -1.17 17.35
N PHE A 242 6.92 -0.04 16.64
CA PHE A 242 5.96 0.17 15.57
C PHE A 242 6.35 -0.80 14.46
N PHE A 243 5.44 -1.70 14.09
CA PHE A 243 5.60 -2.54 12.93
C PHE A 243 5.48 -1.62 11.70
N CYS A 244 6.58 -0.95 11.34
CA CYS A 244 6.79 -0.62 9.93
C CYS A 244 6.60 -1.94 9.17
N LEU A 245 5.82 -1.91 8.09
CA LEU A 245 5.70 -2.99 7.12
C LEU A 245 7.08 -3.22 6.48
N ASN A 246 8.03 -3.75 7.22
CA ASN A 246 9.33 -4.17 6.72
C ASN A 246 9.26 -5.69 6.59
N THR A 247 9.10 -6.13 5.36
CA THR A 247 9.20 -7.51 4.87
C THR A 247 10.21 -7.57 3.73
#